data_AF-A0A920S3W3-F1
#
_entry.id   AF-A0A920S3W3-F1
#
_cell.length_a   1.000
_cell.length_b   1.000
_cell.length_c   1.000
_cell.angle_alpha   90.00
_cell.angle_beta   90.00
_cell.angle_gamma   90.00
#
_symmetry.space_group_name_H-M   'P 1'
#
loop_
_entity.id
_entity.type
_entity.pdbx_description
1 polymer ?
#
loop_
_entity_poly.entity_id
_entity_poly.type
_entity_poly.pdbx_seq_one_letter_code
_entity_poly.pdbx_strand_id
1 'polypeptide(L)' 'MGAHIVPPNPAFYNNPESIDDIINHTVGRVLDLAGVDNDVVKRWKGV' A
#
# COMPACT_ATOMS: atom_id res chain seq x y z
N MET A 1 -6.34 -9.72 21.70
CA MET A 1 -5.89 -8.43 21.12
C MET A 1 -5.62 -8.68 19.64
N GLY A 2 -6.12 -7.85 18.72
CA GLY A 2 -6.08 -8.10 17.27
C GLY A 2 -5.97 -6.83 16.41
N ALA A 3 -5.36 -5.77 16.96
CA ALA A 3 -5.16 -4.53 16.23
C ALA A 3 -3.99 -4.66 15.25
N HIS A 4 -4.13 -4.07 14.06
CA HIS A 4 -3.05 -3.92 13.09
C HIS A 4 -2.32 -2.59 13.32
N ILE A 5 -0.99 -2.64 13.45
CA ILE A 5 -0.13 -1.45 13.51
C ILE A 5 0.41 -1.21 12.10
N VAL A 6 -0.05 -0.14 11.45
CA VAL A 6 0.24 0.16 10.05
C VAL A 6 0.87 1.55 9.94
N PRO A 7 2.17 1.71 10.22
CA PRO A 7 2.83 2.99 10.04
C PRO A 7 2.88 3.32 8.54
N PRO A 8 2.67 4.59 8.14
CA PRO A 8 2.67 5.01 6.74
C PRO A 8 4.11 5.13 6.20
N ASN A 9 4.81 4.00 6.12
CA ASN A 9 6.17 3.91 5.61
C ASN A 9 6.14 3.83 4.06
N PRO A 10 6.73 4.80 3.34
CA PRO A 10 6.74 4.78 1.88
C PRO A 10 7.45 3.54 1.31
N ALA A 11 6.80 2.87 0.35
CA ALA A 11 7.43 1.84 -0.45
C ALA A 11 8.07 2.47 -1.69
N PHE A 12 9.32 2.09 -1.99
CA PHE A 12 10.05 2.58 -3.16
C PHE A 12 10.32 1.51 -4.22
N TYR A 13 10.02 0.23 -3.94
CA TYR A 13 10.20 -0.85 -4.92
C TYR A 13 9.29 -0.72 -6.14
N ASN A 14 8.23 0.08 -6.04
CA ASN A 14 7.29 0.38 -7.12
C ASN A 14 7.66 1.66 -7.88
N ASN A 15 8.83 2.26 -7.62
CA ASN A 15 9.33 3.51 -8.22
C ASN A 15 8.22 4.59 -8.30
N PRO A 16 7.77 5.14 -7.16
CA PRO A 16 6.74 6.18 -7.16
C PRO A 16 7.27 7.46 -7.84
N GLU A 17 6.47 8.05 -8.72
CA GLU A 17 6.82 9.27 -9.46
C GLU A 17 6.20 10.53 -8.82
N SER A 18 5.32 10.34 -7.83
CA SER A 18 4.57 11.40 -7.18
C SER A 18 4.29 11.08 -5.71
N ILE A 19 3.90 12.11 -4.95
CA ILE A 19 3.41 11.95 -3.57
C ILE A 19 2.13 11.10 -3.57
N ASP A 20 1.26 11.26 -4.57
CA ASP A 20 0.04 10.47 -4.71
C ASP A 20 0.34 8.97 -4.86
N ASP A 21 1.41 8.58 -5.54
CA ASP A 21 1.82 7.18 -5.62
C ASP A 21 2.17 6.58 -4.24
N ILE A 22 2.79 7.38 -3.37
CA ILE A 22 3.15 6.98 -2.00
C ILE A 22 1.88 6.84 -1.13
N ILE A 23 0.96 7.81 -1.26
CA ILE A 23 -0.32 7.81 -0.54
C ILE A 23 -1.14 6.58 -0.97
N ASN A 24 -1.31 6.38 -2.28
CA ASN A 24 -2.07 5.27 -2.84
C ASN A 24 -1.49 3.92 -2.45
N HIS A 25 -0.16 3.82 -2.33
CA HIS A 25 0.47 2.61 -1.83
C HIS A 25 0.01 2.28 -0.40
N THR A 26 0.07 3.27 0.50
CA THR A 26 -0.30 3.09 1.91
C THR A 26 -1.79 2.78 2.06
N VAL A 27 -2.64 3.52 1.34
CA VAL A 27 -4.09 3.31 1.34
C VAL A 27 -4.46 1.90 0.86
N GLY A 28 -3.88 1.45 -0.25
CA GLY A 28 -4.15 0.10 -0.77
C GLY A 28 -3.78 -1.01 0.22
N ARG A 29 -2.68 -0.85 0.98
CA ARG A 29 -2.31 -1.81 2.04
C ARG A 29 -3.27 -1.81 3.23
N VAL A 30 -3.85 -0.65 3.57
CA VAL A 30 -4.89 -0.56 4.61
C VAL A 30 -6.19 -1.23 4.13
N LEU A 31 -6.57 -1.01 2.87
CA LEU A 31 -7.75 -1.65 2.27
C LEU A 31 -7.61 -3.18 2.21
N ASP A 32 -6.41 -3.68 1.90
CA ASP A 32 -6.11 -5.12 1.94
C ASP A 32 -6.36 -5.71 3.34
N LEU A 33 -5.91 -5.01 4.40
CA LEU A 33 -6.12 -5.42 5.79
C LEU A 33 -7.60 -5.36 6.20
N ALA A 34 -8.36 -4.45 5.59
CA ALA A 34 -9.80 -4.33 5.79
C ALA A 34 -10.62 -5.34 4.96
N GLY A 35 -9.98 -6.13 4.08
CA GLY A 35 -10.67 -7.08 3.20
C GLY A 35 -11.41 -6.42 2.04
N VAL A 36 -10.97 -5.23 1.61
CA VAL A 36 -11.56 -4.48 0.49
C VAL A 36 -10.69 -4.61 -0.75
N ASP A 37 -11.23 -5.26 -1.78
CA ASP A 37 -10.57 -5.39 -3.08
C ASP A 37 -10.33 -4.02 -3.71
N ASN A 38 -9.11 -3.82 -4.22
CA ASN A 38 -8.66 -2.54 -4.76
C ASN A 38 -7.53 -2.73 -5.79
N ASP A 39 -7.51 -1.82 -6.77
CA ASP A 39 -6.47 -1.76 -7.83
C ASP A 39 -5.53 -0.54 -7.67
N VAL A 40 -5.61 0.17 -6.54
CA VAL A 40 -4.82 1.39 -6.29
C VAL A 40 -3.35 1.11 -5.96
N VAL A 41 -3.02 -0.10 -5.55
CA VAL A 41 -1.64 -0.48 -5.20
C VAL A 41 -0.93 -1.20 -6.37
N LYS A 42 0.22 -0.68 -6.78
CA LYS A 42 1.16 -1.41 -7.65
C LYS A 42 1.80 -2.56 -6.84
N ARG A 43 1.18 -3.74 -6.89
CA ARG A 43 1.64 -4.94 -6.16
C ARG A 43 2.99 -5.43 -6.71
N TRP A 44 3.81 -5.98 -5.82
CA TRP A 44 5.02 -6.70 -6.20
C TRP A 44 4.66 -7.91 -7.08
N LYS A 45 5.29 -8.04 -8.26
CA LYS A 45 5.04 -9.12 -9.22
C LYS A 45 6.13 -10.19 -9.26
N GLY A 46 7.12 -10.12 -8.37
CA GLY A 46 8.31 -10.99 -8.45
C GLY A 46 9.35 -10.47 -9.43
N VAL A 47 10.47 -11.19 -9.48
CA VAL A 47 11.49 -11.07 -10.52
C VAL A 47 11.20 -12.12 -11.58
#